data_AF-A0A662SC70-F1
#
_entry.id   AF-A0A662SC70-F1
#
_cell.length_a   1.000
_cell.length_b   1.000
_cell.length_c   1.000
_cell.angle_alpha   90.00
_cell.angle_beta   90.00
_cell.angle_gamma   90.00
#
_symmetry.space_group_name_H-M   'P 1'
#
loop_
_entity.id
_entity.type
_entity.pdbx_description
1 polymer ?
#
loop_
_entity_poly.entity_id
_entity_poly.type
_entity_poly.pdbx_seq_one_letter_code
_entity_poly.pdbx_strand_id
1 'polypeptide(L)'
;MKKTLTLISLFLTTLLVATAIAAYWIYSNTVTVNVQQYTLTLTASPTTVQLYQNVTLTATLTLNGNPVPGATINFYQLNGTTRIPLGSNTTNNNGIAVYTWNATTPGNITFQAGYYTP
;
A
#
# COMPACT_ATOMS: atom_id res chain seq x y z
N MET A 1 -12.92 15.08 -93.09
CA MET A 1 -12.00 15.76 -92.16
C MET A 1 -12.78 16.49 -91.07
N LYS A 2 -12.54 16.10 -89.80
CA LYS A 2 -12.59 16.87 -88.54
C LYS A 2 -13.79 17.83 -88.35
N LYS A 3 -14.88 17.39 -87.69
CA LYS A 3 -15.15 17.33 -86.23
C LYS A 3 -15.33 18.70 -85.56
N THR A 4 -16.60 19.04 -85.44
CA THR A 4 -17.27 20.03 -84.58
C THR A 4 -17.26 19.59 -83.10
N LEU A 5 -17.09 20.51 -82.15
CA LEU A 5 -18.07 20.89 -81.09
C LEU A 5 -17.37 21.67 -79.96
N THR A 6 -17.86 22.89 -79.74
CA THR A 6 -17.58 23.78 -78.62
C THR A 6 -18.15 23.19 -77.32
N LEU A 7 -17.35 22.97 -76.29
CA LEU A 7 -17.87 22.61 -74.96
C LEU A 7 -18.23 23.88 -74.18
N ILE A 8 -19.53 24.13 -74.03
CA ILE A 8 -20.09 25.12 -73.12
C ILE A 8 -20.40 24.44 -71.79
N SER A 9 -19.70 24.91 -70.75
CA SER A 9 -20.11 25.09 -69.35
C SER A 9 -20.94 24.00 -68.65
N LEU A 10 -20.35 23.37 -67.64
CA LEU A 10 -21.08 22.89 -66.47
C LEU A 10 -20.33 23.33 -65.20
N PHE A 11 -20.94 24.21 -64.42
CA PHE A 11 -20.44 24.71 -63.15
C PHE A 11 -20.16 23.55 -62.19
N LEU A 12 -18.88 23.31 -61.87
CA LEU A 12 -18.51 22.36 -60.82
C LEU A 12 -18.70 23.03 -59.45
N THR A 13 -19.95 23.17 -59.02
CA THR A 13 -20.27 23.59 -57.65
C THR A 13 -20.24 22.36 -56.74
N THR A 14 -19.14 22.20 -56.02
CA THR A 14 -19.12 22.26 -54.56
C THR A 14 -17.70 21.94 -54.09
N LEU A 15 -17.01 22.97 -53.61
CA LEU A 15 -15.85 22.78 -52.76
C LEU A 15 -16.39 22.37 -51.38
N LEU A 16 -16.60 21.08 -51.16
CA LEU A 16 -16.75 20.58 -49.81
C LEU A 16 -15.33 20.38 -49.25
N VAL A 17 -14.69 21.45 -48.77
CA VAL A 17 -13.63 21.23 -47.79
C VAL A 17 -14.33 20.85 -46.50
N ALA A 18 -14.76 19.59 -46.41
CA ALA A 18 -14.99 19.00 -45.11
C ALA A 18 -13.61 18.90 -44.47
N THR A 19 -13.19 19.94 -43.75
CA THR A 19 -12.02 19.80 -42.87
C THR A 19 -12.46 18.87 -41.75
N ALA A 20 -12.18 17.58 -41.90
CA ALA A 20 -12.16 16.68 -40.77
C ALA A 20 -11.04 17.21 -39.85
N ILE A 21 -11.41 17.86 -38.75
CA ILE A 21 -10.47 18.09 -37.66
C ILE A 21 -10.15 16.71 -37.07
N ALA A 22 -9.05 16.11 -37.53
CA ALA A 22 -8.46 14.99 -36.82
C ALA A 22 -7.94 15.55 -35.50
N ALA A 23 -8.58 15.18 -34.39
CA ALA A 23 -8.04 15.47 -33.07
C ALA A 23 -6.70 14.75 -32.94
N TYR A 24 -5.60 15.51 -32.98
CA TYR A 24 -4.27 14.97 -32.72
C TYR A 24 -4.02 15.02 -31.22
N TRP A 25 -4.16 13.87 -30.57
CA TRP A 25 -3.71 13.71 -29.20
C TRP A 25 -2.18 13.73 -29.16
N ILE A 26 -1.62 14.58 -28.29
CA ILE A 26 -0.20 14.56 -27.93
C ILE A 26 -0.12 13.92 -26.54
N TYR A 27 0.35 12.68 -26.49
CA TYR A 27 0.58 11.97 -25.24
C TYR A 27 1.99 12.27 -24.72
N SER A 28 2.16 12.35 -23.39
CA SER A 28 3.47 12.49 -22.74
C SER A 28 4.19 11.14 -22.60
N ASN A 29 5.33 11.12 -21.90
CA ASN A 29 5.95 9.88 -21.45
C ASN A 29 5.11 9.17 -20.37
N THR A 30 5.37 7.89 -20.19
CA THR A 30 4.89 7.10 -19.05
C THR A 30 5.86 7.21 -17.87
N VAL A 31 5.33 7.10 -16.65
CA VAL A 31 6.09 7.06 -15.40
C VAL A 31 5.61 5.84 -14.61
N THR A 32 6.55 5.05 -14.10
CA THR A 32 6.26 3.92 -13.22
C THR A 32 6.53 4.32 -11.78
N VAL A 33 5.56 4.10 -10.90
CA VAL A 33 5.68 4.31 -9.46
C VAL A 33 5.80 2.94 -8.79
N ASN A 34 6.86 2.74 -8.02
CA ASN A 34 6.99 1.58 -7.15
C ASN A 34 6.44 1.90 -5.77
N VAL A 35 5.44 1.14 -5.32
CA VAL A 35 4.85 1.29 -3.97
C VAL A 35 5.46 0.23 -3.06
N GLN A 36 6.16 0.66 -2.02
CA GLN A 36 6.75 -0.25 -1.04
C GLN A 36 5.76 -0.63 0.06
N GLN A 37 5.89 -1.85 0.58
CA GLN A 37 5.03 -2.38 1.64
C GLN A 37 5.78 -2.52 2.97
N TYR A 38 5.08 -2.21 4.06
CA TYR A 38 5.53 -2.50 5.42
C TYR A 38 5.25 -3.96 5.79
N THR A 39 6.20 -4.57 6.50
CA THR A 39 6.04 -5.89 7.10
C THR A 39 6.22 -5.76 8.61
N LEU A 40 5.21 -6.19 9.37
CA LEU A 40 5.23 -6.24 10.83
C LEU A 40 5.10 -7.69 11.29
N THR A 41 6.08 -8.19 12.01
CA THR A 41 6.04 -9.52 12.64
C THR A 41 6.02 -9.39 14.16
N LEU A 42 5.43 -10.38 14.83
CA LEU A 42 5.36 -10.45 16.28
C LEU A 42 5.76 -11.85 16.74
N THR A 43 6.68 -11.92 17.70
CA THR A 43 7.09 -13.17 18.36
C THR A 43 6.95 -13.03 19.87
N ALA A 44 6.86 -14.16 20.57
CA ALA A 44 6.76 -14.21 22.02
C ALA A 44 7.80 -15.18 22.59
N SER A 45 8.43 -14.82 23.71
CA SER A 45 9.33 -15.70 24.43
C SER A 45 9.30 -15.45 25.95
N PRO A 46 9.13 -16.49 26.77
CA PRO A 46 8.80 -17.87 26.40
C PRO A 46 7.31 -18.01 26.00
N THR A 47 6.97 -19.07 25.25
CA THR A 47 5.58 -19.36 24.82
C THR A 47 4.79 -20.21 25.82
N THR A 48 5.45 -20.73 26.85
CA THR A 48 4.83 -21.48 27.95
C THR A 48 5.36 -20.94 29.26
N VAL A 49 4.45 -20.49 30.13
CA VAL A 49 4.77 -19.84 31.40
C VAL A 49 3.81 -20.28 32.49
N GLN A 50 4.25 -20.19 33.75
CA GLN A 50 3.38 -20.29 34.92
C GLN A 50 2.70 -18.94 35.20
N LEU A 51 1.65 -18.95 36.02
CA LEU A 51 1.01 -17.71 36.47
C LEU A 51 2.04 -16.77 37.11
N TYR A 52 1.85 -15.47 36.84
CA TYR A 52 2.66 -14.34 37.30
C TYR A 52 4.08 -14.28 36.74
N GLN A 53 4.42 -15.12 35.76
CA GLN A 53 5.67 -15.00 35.01
C GLN A 53 5.52 -14.03 33.84
N ASN A 54 6.66 -13.51 33.38
CA ASN A 54 6.71 -12.55 32.29
C ASN A 54 6.94 -13.24 30.93
N VAL A 55 6.25 -12.74 29.92
CA VAL A 55 6.46 -13.06 28.50
C VAL A 55 6.93 -11.80 27.79
N THR A 56 7.99 -11.92 27.00
CA THR A 56 8.49 -10.84 26.15
C THR A 56 7.86 -10.95 24.78
N LEU A 57 7.13 -9.93 24.36
CA LEU A 57 6.61 -9.76 23.02
C LEU A 57 7.56 -8.88 22.21
N THR A 58 8.04 -9.39 21.08
CA THR A 58 8.98 -8.69 20.20
C THR A 58 8.33 -8.44 18.86
N ALA A 59 8.08 -7.16 18.54
CA ALA A 59 7.58 -6.74 17.26
C ALA A 59 8.71 -6.21 16.38
N THR A 60 8.79 -6.66 15.13
CA THR A 60 9.79 -6.20 14.16
C THR A 60 9.10 -5.58 12.96
N LEU A 61 9.40 -4.30 12.70
CA LEU A 61 8.87 -3.52 11.58
C LEU A 61 9.95 -3.29 10.53
N THR A 62 9.63 -3.63 9.28
CA THR A 62 10.48 -3.35 8.12
C THR A 62 9.70 -2.70 6.98
N LEU A 63 10.40 -1.94 6.14
CA LEU A 63 9.91 -1.38 4.89
C LEU A 63 10.82 -1.87 3.76
N ASN A 64 10.26 -2.68 2.85
CA ASN A 64 11.04 -3.36 1.81
C ASN A 64 12.28 -4.10 2.38
N GLY A 65 12.10 -4.79 3.51
CA GLY A 65 13.16 -5.52 4.21
C GLY A 65 14.12 -4.68 5.06
N ASN A 66 14.07 -3.35 4.97
CA ASN A 66 14.91 -2.47 5.79
C ASN A 66 14.23 -2.15 7.12
N PRO A 67 14.97 -2.14 8.24
CA PRO A 67 14.42 -1.74 9.54
C PRO A 67 13.85 -0.33 9.54
N VAL A 68 12.73 -0.14 10.23
CA VAL A 68 12.09 1.17 10.38
C VAL A 68 12.25 1.66 11.83
N PRO A 69 13.19 2.56 12.14
CA PRO A 69 13.38 3.11 13.49
C PRO A 69 12.36 4.20 13.82
N GLY A 70 12.09 4.39 15.12
CA GLY A 70 11.24 5.47 15.64
C GLY A 70 9.74 5.28 15.39
N ALA A 71 9.32 4.15 14.85
CA ALA A 71 7.91 3.84 14.60
C ALA A 71 7.21 3.41 15.89
N THR A 72 6.01 3.93 16.14
CA THR A 72 5.21 3.53 17.31
C THR A 72 4.44 2.25 17.01
N ILE A 73 4.75 1.18 17.75
CA ILE A 73 4.05 -0.10 17.68
C ILE A 73 3.10 -0.23 18.87
N ASN A 74 1.83 -0.53 18.60
CA ASN A 74 0.81 -0.80 19.60
C ASN A 74 0.65 -2.31 19.78
N PHE A 75 0.60 -2.77 21.02
CA PHE A 75 0.43 -4.17 21.39
C PHE A 75 -0.96 -4.42 21.95
N TYR A 76 -1.54 -5.54 21.54
CA TYR A 76 -2.90 -5.92 21.89
C TYR A 76 -2.96 -7.37 22.34
N GLN A 77 -3.84 -7.65 23.31
CA GLN A 77 -4.35 -8.99 23.56
C GLN A 77 -5.65 -9.15 22.75
N LEU A 78 -5.86 -10.33 22.17
CA LEU A 78 -7.09 -10.65 21.45
C LEU A 78 -8.09 -11.37 22.36
N ASN A 79 -9.34 -10.94 22.27
CA ASN A 79 -10.51 -11.68 22.76
C ASN A 79 -11.49 -11.83 21.60
N GLY A 80 -11.41 -12.97 20.90
CA GLY A 80 -12.05 -13.16 19.60
C GLY A 80 -11.52 -12.14 18.57
N THR A 81 -12.42 -11.31 18.04
CA THR A 81 -12.08 -10.23 17.08
C THR A 81 -11.73 -8.91 17.78
N THR A 82 -11.93 -8.80 19.09
CA THR A 82 -11.70 -7.57 19.84
C THR A 82 -10.22 -7.44 20.21
N ARG A 83 -9.65 -6.26 19.96
CA ARG A 83 -8.29 -5.88 20.36
C ARG A 83 -8.33 -5.13 21.68
N ILE A 84 -7.80 -5.73 22.73
CA ILE A 84 -7.65 -5.11 24.04
C ILE A 84 -6.26 -4.46 24.11
N PRO A 85 -6.14 -3.12 24.24
CA PRO A 85 -4.84 -2.46 24.26
C PRO A 85 -4.04 -2.83 25.51
N LEU A 86 -2.77 -3.20 25.30
CA LEU A 86 -1.82 -3.47 26.39
C LEU A 86 -0.89 -2.27 26.61
N GLY A 87 -0.47 -1.64 25.52
CA GLY A 87 0.44 -0.51 25.54
C GLY A 87 1.14 -0.34 24.19
N SER A 88 2.13 0.54 24.14
CA SER A 88 2.90 0.83 22.94
C SER A 88 4.38 1.00 23.26
N ASN A 89 5.23 0.76 22.26
CA ASN A 89 6.65 1.08 22.34
C ASN A 89 7.18 1.51 20.96
N THR A 90 8.26 2.28 20.93
CA THR A 90 8.89 2.76 19.70
C THR A 90 9.96 1.78 19.22
N THR A 91 10.06 1.56 17.90
CA THR A 91 11.10 0.73 17.32
C THR A 91 12.49 1.36 17.47
N ASN A 92 13.48 0.54 17.80
CA ASN A 92 14.88 0.94 17.81
C ASN A 92 15.50 0.95 16.39
N ASN A 93 16.81 1.15 16.29
CA ASN A 93 17.57 1.17 15.02
C ASN A 93 17.46 -0.13 14.21
N ASN A 94 17.11 -1.25 14.85
CA ASN A 94 16.89 -2.54 14.21
C ASN A 94 15.42 -2.80 13.87
N GLY A 95 14.55 -1.79 14.00
CA GLY A 95 13.12 -1.91 13.71
C GLY A 95 12.36 -2.70 14.78
N ILE A 96 12.95 -2.87 15.97
CA ILE A 96 12.40 -3.73 17.02
C ILE A 96 11.75 -2.90 18.12
N ALA A 97 10.49 -3.22 18.45
CA ALA A 97 9.77 -2.73 19.63
C ALA A 97 9.45 -3.92 20.54
N VAL A 98 9.61 -3.75 21.86
CA VAL A 98 9.39 -4.81 22.85
C VAL A 98 8.34 -4.42 23.86
N TYR A 99 7.49 -5.37 24.25
CA TYR A 99 6.52 -5.23 25.33
C TYR A 99 6.60 -6.44 26.27
N THR A 100 6.62 -6.20 27.59
CA THR A 100 6.60 -7.28 28.59
C THR A 100 5.19 -7.46 29.12
N TRP A 101 4.62 -8.65 28.93
CA TRP A 101 3.30 -9.02 29.45
C TRP A 101 3.44 -9.96 30.65
N ASN A 102 2.62 -9.75 31.69
CA ASN A 102 2.58 -10.61 32.86
C ASN A 102 1.40 -11.58 32.79
N ALA A 103 1.66 -12.87 32.99
CA ALA A 103 0.65 -13.93 32.87
C ALA A 103 -0.26 -14.01 34.09
N THR A 104 -1.25 -13.12 34.20
CA THR A 104 -2.18 -13.08 35.35
C THR A 104 -3.39 -14.00 35.23
N THR A 105 -3.64 -14.56 34.04
CA THR A 105 -4.78 -15.44 33.76
C THR A 105 -4.32 -16.74 33.10
N PRO A 106 -4.82 -17.92 33.54
CA PRO A 106 -4.48 -19.18 32.93
C PRO A 106 -5.19 -19.36 31.57
N GLY A 107 -4.57 -20.11 30.66
CA GLY A 107 -5.14 -20.48 29.36
C GLY A 107 -4.32 -19.99 28.16
N ASN A 108 -4.87 -20.21 26.96
CA ASN A 108 -4.25 -19.77 25.72
C ASN A 108 -4.57 -18.29 25.48
N ILE A 109 -3.54 -17.45 25.49
CA ILE A 109 -3.65 -16.01 25.22
C ILE A 109 -3.07 -15.71 23.84
N THR A 110 -3.78 -14.94 23.03
CA THR A 110 -3.33 -14.53 21.69
C THR A 110 -3.00 -13.04 21.67
N PHE A 111 -1.90 -12.69 21.02
CA PHE A 111 -1.42 -11.31 20.92
C PHE A 111 -1.38 -10.84 19.48
N GLN A 112 -1.45 -9.52 19.31
CA GLN A 112 -1.29 -8.85 18.04
C GLN A 112 -0.53 -7.54 18.22
N ALA A 113 0.24 -7.15 17.20
CA ALA A 113 0.87 -5.84 17.11
C ALA A 113 0.26 -5.05 15.95
N GLY A 114 0.23 -3.72 16.08
CA GLY A 114 -0.28 -2.82 15.05
C GLY A 114 0.62 -1.61 14.88
N TYR A 115 0.87 -1.26 13.62
CA TYR A 115 1.55 -0.03 13.20
C TYR A 115 0.59 0.74 12.29
N TYR A 116 0.39 2.02 12.58
CA TYR A 116 -0.38 2.92 11.73
C TYR A 116 0.60 3.78 10.94
N THR A 117 0.56 3.65 9.62
CA THR A 117 1.27 4.58 8.73
C THR A 117 0.53 5.91 8.73
N PRO A 118 1.23 7.04 8.93
CA PRO A 118 0.64 8.35 8.68
C PRO A 118 0.27 8.54 7.20
#